data_AF-A0A1U7WPQ9-F1
#
_entry.id   AF-A0A1U7WPQ9-F1
#
_cell.length_a   1.000
_cell.length_b   1.000
_cell.length_c   1.000
_cell.angle_alpha   90.00
_cell.angle_beta   90.00
_cell.angle_gamma   90.00
#
_symmetry.space_group_name_H-M   'P 1'
#
loop_
_entity.id
_entity.type
_entity.pdbx_description
1 polymer ?
#
loop_
_entity_poly.entity_id
_entity_poly.type
_entity_poly.pdbx_seq_one_letter_code
_entity_poly.pdbx_strand_id
1 'polypeptide(L)'
;MVLLQLTEDMTLNRKVWWLRIKINAFRIAANELYFETYVASSYSFVDGATETITFYYENREEISFPSIVFGCGHRSKSIPVNPMMSAVIGLGASHASLVSQLSPTFGQKISYYFVPRAQLDIPSKLTFDDNAWGLGSVFTPLVVKPNFVYYFLTLLGIPVGEQKLDLVVNPSTVFQEGNIVIDSETTYSFLPSLLYNQLETLAREAVEK
;
A
#
# COMPACT_ATOMS: atom_id res chain seq x y z
N MET A 1 -0.53 0.96 4.25
CA MET A 1 0.27 0.81 5.47
C MET A 1 0.89 -0.58 5.50
N VAL A 2 2.21 -0.70 5.41
CA VAL A 2 2.89 -1.96 5.76
C VAL A 2 3.21 -1.89 7.25
N LEU A 3 2.60 -2.77 8.05
CA LEU A 3 2.93 -2.94 9.46
C LEU A 3 4.28 -3.69 9.52
N LEU A 4 5.39 -2.97 9.64
CA LEU A 4 6.69 -3.60 9.93
C LEU A 4 6.86 -3.64 11.45
N GLN A 5 6.45 -4.75 12.06
CA GLN A 5 6.91 -5.09 13.39
C GLN A 5 8.32 -5.68 13.24
N LEU A 6 9.33 -4.94 13.71
CA LEU A 6 10.70 -5.44 13.79
C LEU A 6 10.74 -6.49 14.90
N THR A 7 10.67 -7.77 14.55
CA THR A 7 11.04 -8.86 15.46
C THR A 7 12.25 -9.59 14.92
N GLU A 8 13.21 -9.84 15.81
CA GLU A 8 14.31 -10.76 15.58
C GLU A 8 13.78 -12.19 15.72
N ASP A 9 13.74 -12.95 14.64
CA ASP A 9 13.86 -14.40 14.76
C ASP A 9 14.61 -14.97 13.55
N MET A 10 15.58 -15.83 13.86
CA MET A 10 16.44 -16.53 12.91
C MET A 10 15.95 -17.98 12.87
N THR A 11 15.29 -18.40 11.79
CA THR A 11 15.42 -19.74 11.18
C THR A 11 14.33 -19.98 10.12
N LEU A 12 14.71 -20.10 8.83
CA LEU A 12 14.39 -21.24 7.95
C LEU A 12 14.88 -21.01 6.50
N ASN A 13 15.41 -22.08 5.90
CA ASN A 13 15.96 -22.16 4.54
C ASN A 13 14.93 -22.06 3.41
N ARG A 14 14.49 -20.85 3.03
CA ARG A 14 13.92 -20.55 1.70
C ARG A 14 14.29 -19.11 1.33
N LYS A 15 14.58 -18.84 0.04
CA LYS A 15 14.86 -17.49 -0.51
C LYS A 15 13.67 -16.55 -0.30
N VAL A 16 13.54 -16.02 0.91
CA VAL A 16 12.51 -15.08 1.33
C VAL A 16 13.21 -13.72 1.48
N TRP A 17 12.44 -12.64 1.51
CA TRP A 17 13.00 -11.29 1.40
C TRP A 17 12.48 -10.53 2.60
N TRP A 18 13.40 -10.05 3.43
CA TRP A 18 13.05 -9.38 4.67
C TRP A 18 13.30 -7.89 4.50
N LEU A 19 12.24 -7.10 4.57
CA LEU A 19 12.37 -5.66 4.56
C LEU A 19 12.77 -5.18 5.96
N ARG A 20 14.07 -5.12 6.23
CA ARG A 20 14.63 -4.36 7.35
C ARG A 20 15.12 -3.03 6.80
N ILE A 21 14.50 -1.93 7.23
CA ILE A 21 14.92 -0.58 6.88
C ILE A 21 15.71 -0.03 8.05
N LYS A 22 16.98 0.29 7.81
CA LYS A 22 17.79 1.05 8.76
C LYS A 22 17.86 2.51 8.30
N ILE A 23 17.52 3.41 9.21
CA ILE A 23 17.70 4.87 9.12
C ILE A 23 18.81 5.20 10.12
N ASN A 24 19.91 5.81 9.70
CA ASN A 24 21.08 6.03 10.57
C ASN A 24 21.00 7.40 11.29
N ALA A 25 21.25 8.49 10.57
CA ALA A 25 21.17 9.87 11.00
C ALA A 25 20.58 10.74 9.88
N PHE A 26 19.40 11.30 10.11
CA PHE A 26 18.71 12.13 9.13
C PHE A 26 19.06 13.61 9.28
N ARG A 27 18.98 14.35 8.17
CA ARG A 27 19.05 15.81 8.18
C ARG A 27 17.66 16.37 8.00
N ILE A 28 17.20 17.15 8.97
CA ILE A 28 15.94 17.89 8.87
C ILE A 28 16.20 19.17 8.07
N ALA A 29 15.40 19.40 7.03
CA ALA A 29 15.32 20.69 6.38
C ALA A 29 14.58 21.65 7.31
N ALA A 30 15.29 22.63 7.86
CA ALA A 30 14.67 23.63 8.72
C ALA A 30 13.65 24.48 7.92
N ASN A 31 12.45 24.67 8.49
CA ASN A 31 11.36 25.50 7.97
C ASN A 31 10.56 24.97 6.76
N GLU A 32 10.57 23.66 6.50
CA GLU A 32 9.70 23.06 5.49
C GLU A 32 8.64 22.15 6.15
N LEU A 33 7.54 22.76 6.60
CA LEU A 33 6.40 22.06 7.18
C LEU A 33 5.42 21.63 6.09
N TYR A 34 5.24 20.33 5.92
CA TYR A 34 4.28 19.75 4.98
C TYR A 34 3.07 19.17 5.71
N PHE A 35 1.92 19.22 5.04
CA PHE A 35 0.70 18.56 5.47
C PHE A 35 0.44 17.35 4.58
N GLU A 36 0.63 16.18 5.15
CA GLU A 36 0.42 14.90 4.46
C GLU A 36 -0.95 14.34 4.82
N THR A 37 -1.72 13.96 3.81
CA THR A 37 -3.02 13.28 3.97
C THR A 37 -2.94 11.85 3.47
N TYR A 38 -3.49 10.93 4.26
CA TYR A 38 -3.61 9.52 3.91
C TYR A 38 -5.08 9.15 3.68
N VAL A 39 -5.35 7.88 3.38
CA VAL A 39 -6.72 7.41 3.20
C VAL A 39 -7.47 7.52 4.55
N ALA A 40 -8.81 7.59 4.50
CA ALA A 40 -9.68 7.71 5.67
C ALA A 40 -9.47 8.98 6.52
N SER A 41 -9.03 10.08 5.91
CA SER A 41 -8.84 11.40 6.56
C SER A 41 -7.78 11.40 7.67
N SER A 42 -6.86 10.43 7.62
CA SER A 42 -5.64 10.45 8.42
C SER A 42 -4.68 11.52 7.90
N TYR A 43 -3.89 12.13 8.77
CA TYR A 43 -2.94 13.16 8.37
C TYR A 43 -1.71 13.25 9.27
N SER A 44 -0.67 13.94 8.79
CA SER A 44 0.50 14.29 9.57
C SER A 44 1.07 15.65 9.18
N PHE A 45 1.53 16.39 10.17
CA PHE A 45 2.41 17.54 10.00
C PHE A 45 3.85 17.05 10.08
N VAL A 46 4.61 17.25 9.01
CA VAL A 46 5.96 16.69 8.88
C VAL A 46 6.98 17.77 8.49
N ASP A 47 8.19 17.68 9.03
CA ASP A 47 9.33 18.40 8.47
C ASP A 47 10.02 17.53 7.42
N GLY A 48 10.38 18.13 6.28
CA GLY A 48 11.15 17.44 5.25
C GLY A 48 12.52 17.00 5.79
N ALA A 49 12.91 15.77 5.49
CA ALA A 49 14.19 15.21 5.89
C ALA A 49 14.77 14.32 4.78
N THR A 50 16.08 14.07 4.86
CA THR A 50 16.78 13.19 3.93
C THR A 50 17.68 12.22 4.67
N GLU A 51 17.74 10.97 4.21
CA GLU A 51 18.62 9.93 4.76
C GLU A 51 19.00 8.86 3.74
N THR A 52 19.93 8.00 4.12
CA THR A 52 20.23 6.73 3.50
C THR A 52 19.32 5.64 4.05
N ILE A 53 18.62 4.93 3.16
CA ILE A 53 17.90 3.70 3.51
C ILE A 53 18.72 2.50 3.06
N THR A 54 18.96 1.58 3.98
CA THR A 54 19.62 0.30 3.69
C THR A 54 18.61 -0.84 3.74
N PHE A 55 18.62 -1.69 2.70
CA PHE A 55 17.90 -2.95 2.62
C PHE A 55 18.88 -4.11 2.83
N TYR A 56 18.39 -5.18 3.47
CA TYR A 56 19.17 -6.37 3.77
C TYR A 56 18.65 -7.58 3.00
N TYR A 57 19.57 -8.29 2.35
CA TYR A 57 19.31 -9.59 1.74
C TYR A 57 19.53 -10.71 2.76
N GLU A 58 18.92 -11.88 2.55
CA GLU A 58 19.06 -13.04 3.45
C GLU A 58 20.51 -13.55 3.57
N ASN A 59 21.31 -13.38 2.52
CA ASN A 59 22.74 -13.70 2.52
C ASN A 59 23.60 -12.65 3.25
N ARG A 60 22.98 -11.69 3.96
CA ARG A 60 23.63 -10.54 4.61
C ARG A 60 24.28 -9.55 3.64
N GLU A 61 23.97 -9.63 2.35
CA GLU A 61 24.29 -8.52 1.46
C GLU A 61 23.41 -7.32 1.82
N GLU A 62 23.96 -6.13 1.58
CA GLU A 62 23.29 -4.87 1.88
C GLU A 62 23.27 -4.02 0.61
N ILE A 63 22.13 -3.37 0.34
CA ILE A 63 22.03 -2.33 -0.67
C ILE A 63 21.53 -1.05 -0.02
N SER A 64 22.26 0.04 -0.23
CA SER A 64 21.98 1.32 0.39
C SER A 64 21.62 2.36 -0.67
N PHE A 65 20.57 3.11 -0.37
CA PHE A 65 20.06 4.19 -1.19
C PHE A 65 20.23 5.50 -0.44
N PRO A 66 21.27 6.29 -0.78
CA PRO A 66 21.44 7.60 -0.18
C PRO A 66 20.35 8.56 -0.67
N SER A 67 20.21 9.67 0.05
CA SER A 67 19.38 10.80 -0.39
C SER A 67 17.89 10.49 -0.55
N ILE A 68 17.35 9.52 0.20
CA ILE A 68 15.91 9.28 0.29
C ILE A 68 15.28 10.40 1.10
N VAL A 69 14.32 11.07 0.49
CA VAL A 69 13.48 12.12 1.09
C VAL A 69 12.32 11.47 1.83
N PHE A 70 12.06 11.93 3.06
CA PHE A 70 10.93 11.48 3.88
C PHE A 70 10.50 12.60 4.85
N GLY A 71 9.36 12.42 5.52
CA GLY A 71 8.85 13.38 6.50
C GLY A 71 9.08 12.93 7.95
N CYS A 72 9.56 13.82 8.80
CA CYS A 72 9.60 13.64 10.25
C CYS A 72 8.31 14.19 10.89
N GLY A 73 7.41 13.28 11.31
CA GLY A 73 6.11 13.67 11.86
C GLY A 73 6.16 14.16 13.31
N HIS A 74 5.60 15.33 13.56
CA HIS A 74 5.46 15.92 14.91
C HIS A 74 4.05 15.81 15.47
N ARG A 75 3.05 15.88 14.57
CA ARG A 75 1.63 15.81 14.93
C ARG A 75 0.89 15.01 13.88
N SER A 76 0.43 13.84 14.26
CA SER A 76 -0.27 12.91 13.39
C SER A 76 -1.64 12.53 13.94
N LYS A 77 -2.54 12.15 13.04
CA LYS A 77 -3.83 11.55 13.34
C LYS A 77 -4.01 10.35 12.43
N SER A 78 -4.20 9.18 13.02
CA SER A 78 -4.56 7.95 12.31
C SER A 78 -6.03 7.59 12.56
N ILE A 79 -6.71 7.16 11.50
CA ILE A 79 -8.07 6.65 11.52
C ILE A 79 -8.08 5.35 10.69
N PRO A 80 -8.33 4.17 11.31
CA PRO A 80 -8.52 3.96 12.75
C PRO A 80 -7.25 4.25 13.56
N VAL A 81 -7.42 4.61 14.83
CA VAL A 81 -6.30 4.87 15.73
C VAL A 81 -5.50 3.60 15.93
N ASN A 82 -4.23 3.60 15.49
CA ASN A 82 -3.27 2.53 15.77
C ASN A 82 -2.14 3.05 16.65
N PRO A 83 -2.14 2.77 17.96
CA PRO A 83 -1.13 3.27 18.89
C PRO A 83 0.25 2.62 18.68
N MET A 84 0.35 1.53 17.91
CA MET A 84 1.63 0.85 17.62
C MET A 84 2.29 1.35 16.32
N MET A 85 1.68 2.31 15.62
CA MET A 85 2.23 2.82 14.36
C MET A 85 3.26 3.92 14.62
N SER A 86 4.54 3.61 14.36
CA SER A 86 5.63 4.57 14.51
C SER A 86 6.00 5.31 13.22
N ALA A 87 5.65 4.75 12.05
CA ALA A 87 5.96 5.32 10.74
C ALA A 87 5.00 4.83 9.66
N VAL A 88 4.96 5.55 8.53
CA VAL A 88 4.24 5.17 7.31
C VAL A 88 5.23 5.14 6.16
N ILE A 89 5.19 4.05 5.38
CA ILE A 89 5.92 3.94 4.12
C ILE A 89 4.93 4.21 2.99
N GLY A 90 5.15 5.31 2.28
CA GLY A 90 4.36 5.66 1.09
C GLY A 90 4.71 4.76 -0.08
N LEU A 91 3.74 3.96 -0.54
CA LEU A 91 3.88 3.08 -1.70
C LEU A 91 3.13 3.57 -2.94
N GLY A 92 2.44 4.71 -2.84
CA GLY A 92 1.60 5.27 -3.91
C GLY A 92 2.39 5.89 -5.07
N ALA A 93 1.65 6.52 -5.98
CA ALA A 93 2.17 7.10 -7.24
C ALA A 93 2.85 8.47 -7.07
N SER A 94 3.04 8.96 -5.84
CA SER A 94 3.73 10.23 -5.58
C SER A 94 5.24 10.14 -5.90
N HIS A 95 5.84 11.23 -6.37
CA HIS A 95 7.30 11.32 -6.54
C HIS A 95 8.08 11.13 -5.22
N ALA A 96 7.47 11.50 -4.09
CA ALA A 96 8.05 11.30 -2.77
C ALA A 96 7.85 9.86 -2.23
N SER A 97 7.12 9.00 -2.93
CA SER A 97 6.94 7.61 -2.49
C SER A 97 8.24 6.83 -2.55
N LEU A 98 8.39 5.82 -1.70
CA LEU A 98 9.58 4.96 -1.70
C LEU A 98 9.72 4.24 -3.05
N VAL A 99 8.60 3.88 -3.68
CA VAL A 99 8.58 3.25 -5.01
C VAL A 99 9.20 4.17 -6.07
N SER A 100 8.80 5.44 -6.09
CA SER A 100 9.32 6.41 -7.05
C SER A 100 10.80 6.72 -6.81
N GLN A 101 11.20 6.87 -5.55
CA GLN A 101 12.59 7.19 -5.18
C GLN A 101 13.56 6.04 -5.48
N LEU A 102 13.10 4.79 -5.42
CA LEU A 102 13.91 3.60 -5.76
C LEU A 102 13.80 3.16 -7.22
N SER A 103 12.94 3.82 -8.00
CA SER A 103 12.68 3.44 -9.39
C SER A 103 13.89 3.42 -10.32
N PRO A 104 14.96 4.25 -10.13
CA PRO A 104 16.15 4.14 -10.97
C PRO A 104 16.87 2.78 -10.85
N THR A 105 16.65 2.04 -9.76
CA THR A 105 17.32 0.76 -9.49
C THR A 105 16.39 -0.43 -9.69
N PHE A 106 15.13 -0.34 -9.24
CA PHE A 106 14.19 -1.46 -9.28
C PHE A 106 13.01 -1.27 -10.23
N GLY A 107 13.00 -0.17 -10.97
CA GLY A 107 11.82 0.25 -11.73
C GLY A 107 10.67 0.68 -10.83
N GLN A 108 9.58 1.13 -11.44
CA GLN A 108 8.36 1.54 -10.74
C GLN A 108 7.44 0.34 -10.46
N LYS A 109 8.00 -0.76 -9.93
CA LYS A 109 7.25 -1.99 -9.67
C LYS A 109 7.51 -2.50 -8.26
N ILE A 110 6.42 -2.87 -7.61
CA ILE A 110 6.43 -3.52 -6.31
C ILE A 110 5.47 -4.69 -6.27
N SER A 111 5.75 -5.65 -5.40
CA SER A 111 4.79 -6.67 -4.99
C SER A 111 4.79 -6.80 -3.48
N TYR A 112 3.61 -7.07 -2.91
CA TYR A 112 3.46 -7.34 -1.49
C TYR A 112 2.67 -8.62 -1.26
N TYR A 113 3.06 -9.35 -0.22
CA TYR A 113 2.38 -10.53 0.28
C TYR A 113 2.06 -10.30 1.76
N PHE A 114 0.79 -10.07 2.06
CA PHE A 114 0.32 -9.89 3.43
C PHE A 114 -0.08 -11.24 4.02
N VAL A 115 0.47 -11.55 5.17
CA VAL A 115 0.12 -12.73 5.97
C VAL A 115 -1.11 -12.39 6.83
N PRO A 116 -2.05 -13.34 7.01
CA PRO A 116 -3.18 -13.14 7.92
C PRO A 116 -2.72 -12.71 9.31
N ARG A 117 -3.40 -11.75 9.92
CA ARG A 117 -3.06 -11.20 11.26
C ARG A 117 -2.96 -12.26 12.36
N ALA A 118 -3.64 -13.40 12.19
CA ALA A 118 -3.60 -14.52 13.14
C ALA A 118 -2.30 -15.35 13.07
N GLN A 119 -1.48 -15.20 12.03
CA GLN A 119 -0.24 -15.95 11.83
C GLN A 119 0.98 -15.06 12.07
N LEU A 120 1.28 -14.79 13.35
CA LEU A 120 2.33 -13.85 13.76
C LEU A 120 3.75 -14.35 13.49
N ASP A 121 3.93 -15.67 13.32
CA ASP A 121 5.24 -16.30 13.13
C ASP A 121 5.73 -16.25 11.68
N ILE A 122 4.90 -15.80 10.74
CA ILE A 122 5.23 -15.71 9.32
C ILE A 122 5.28 -14.23 8.92
N PRO A 123 6.41 -13.74 8.37
CA PRO A 123 6.51 -12.36 7.93
C PRO A 123 5.65 -12.08 6.71
N SER A 124 5.09 -10.87 6.66
CA SER A 124 4.67 -10.28 5.39
C SER A 124 5.91 -9.85 4.58
N LYS A 125 5.76 -9.79 3.26
CA LYS A 125 6.86 -9.52 2.33
C LYS A 125 6.52 -8.33 1.43
N LEU A 126 7.47 -7.41 1.27
CA LEU A 126 7.45 -6.36 0.24
C LEU A 126 8.68 -6.57 -0.64
N THR A 127 8.52 -6.51 -1.96
CA THR A 127 9.60 -6.74 -2.92
C THR A 127 9.59 -5.63 -3.97
N PHE A 128 10.78 -5.12 -4.25
CA PHE A 128 11.07 -4.20 -5.36
C PHE A 128 11.84 -5.01 -6.41
N ASP A 129 11.14 -5.43 -7.46
CA ASP A 129 11.72 -6.26 -8.52
C ASP A 129 10.86 -6.15 -9.78
N ASP A 130 11.50 -6.28 -10.94
CA ASP A 130 10.87 -6.26 -12.24
C ASP A 130 10.15 -7.58 -12.59
N ASN A 131 10.47 -8.69 -11.90
CA ASN A 131 10.08 -10.06 -12.27
C ASN A 131 9.28 -10.83 -11.20
N ALA A 132 8.62 -10.14 -10.26
CA ALA A 132 7.93 -10.79 -9.15
C ALA A 132 6.54 -11.37 -9.46
N TRP A 133 6.25 -11.75 -10.71
CA TRP A 133 4.95 -12.30 -11.09
C TRP A 133 5.00 -13.83 -11.07
N GLY A 134 4.26 -14.44 -10.16
CA GLY A 134 4.16 -15.89 -10.07
C GLY A 134 3.44 -16.49 -11.28
N LEU A 135 3.62 -17.79 -11.51
CA LEU A 135 2.81 -18.56 -12.45
C LEU A 135 1.31 -18.36 -12.14
N GLY A 136 0.53 -18.01 -13.15
CA GLY A 136 -0.90 -17.74 -13.01
C GLY A 136 -1.27 -16.29 -12.65
N SER A 137 -0.32 -15.36 -12.65
CA SER A 137 -0.61 -13.93 -12.48
C SER A 137 -1.51 -13.41 -13.61
N VAL A 138 -2.50 -12.59 -13.26
CA VAL A 138 -3.36 -11.87 -14.20
C VAL A 138 -3.12 -10.39 -14.08
N PHE A 139 -3.32 -9.65 -15.17
CA PHE A 139 -3.03 -8.23 -15.24
C PHE A 139 -4.30 -7.46 -15.56
N THR A 140 -4.42 -6.28 -14.99
CA THR A 140 -5.44 -5.29 -15.28
C THR A 140 -4.77 -3.93 -15.40
N PRO A 141 -5.25 -3.02 -16.26
CA PRO A 141 -4.68 -1.68 -16.39
C PRO A 141 -4.70 -0.93 -15.05
N LEU A 142 -3.53 -0.40 -14.67
CA LEU A 142 -3.37 0.51 -13.55
C LEU A 142 -3.64 1.94 -14.02
N VAL A 143 -4.47 2.68 -13.29
CA VAL A 143 -4.81 4.07 -13.58
C VAL A 143 -4.16 4.96 -12.53
N VAL A 144 -3.37 5.94 -12.98
CA VAL A 144 -2.82 7.01 -12.15
C VAL A 144 -3.50 8.31 -12.56
N LYS A 145 -4.14 8.98 -11.61
CA LYS A 145 -4.91 10.21 -11.86
C LYS A 145 -4.10 11.44 -11.46
N PRO A 146 -4.16 12.55 -12.23
CA PRO A 146 -3.55 13.81 -11.82
C PRO A 146 -4.06 14.23 -10.43
N ASN A 147 -3.17 14.77 -9.59
CA ASN A 147 -3.46 15.24 -8.23
C ASN A 147 -3.81 14.15 -7.20
N PHE A 148 -3.77 12.86 -7.57
CA PHE A 148 -3.95 11.76 -6.63
C PHE A 148 -2.66 10.96 -6.48
N VAL A 149 -2.36 10.55 -5.26
CA VAL A 149 -1.19 9.71 -4.93
C VAL A 149 -1.52 8.21 -4.95
N TYR A 150 -2.76 7.85 -5.30
CA TYR A 150 -3.27 6.49 -5.22
C TYR A 150 -3.12 5.74 -6.54
N TYR A 151 -3.06 4.41 -6.42
CA TYR A 151 -3.24 3.51 -7.56
C TYR A 151 -4.71 3.17 -7.71
N PHE A 152 -5.25 3.48 -8.88
CA PHE A 152 -6.63 3.18 -9.21
C PHE A 152 -6.73 1.97 -10.14
N LEU A 153 -7.81 1.21 -9.98
CA LEU A 153 -8.22 0.16 -10.90
C LEU A 153 -9.64 0.43 -11.38
N THR A 154 -10.01 -0.19 -12.50
CA THR A 154 -11.37 -0.15 -13.03
C THR A 154 -12.07 -1.47 -12.69
N LEU A 155 -13.01 -1.40 -11.74
CA LEU A 155 -13.89 -2.51 -11.37
C LEU A 155 -15.17 -2.45 -12.20
N LEU A 156 -15.38 -3.46 -13.05
CA LEU A 156 -16.52 -3.52 -13.97
C LEU A 156 -17.82 -3.99 -13.28
N GLY A 157 -17.69 -4.86 -12.29
CA GLY A 157 -18.80 -5.41 -11.54
C GLY A 157 -18.35 -6.49 -10.56
N ILE A 158 -19.27 -6.91 -9.70
CA ILE A 158 -19.04 -7.89 -8.64
C ILE A 158 -20.00 -9.07 -8.85
N PRO A 159 -19.52 -10.27 -9.21
CA PRO A 159 -20.37 -11.45 -9.29
C PRO A 159 -20.76 -11.93 -7.88
N VAL A 160 -22.03 -12.30 -7.69
CA VAL A 160 -22.60 -12.80 -6.43
C VAL A 160 -23.53 -13.97 -6.75
N GLY A 161 -23.07 -15.19 -6.52
CA GLY A 161 -23.77 -16.39 -6.97
C GLY A 161 -23.96 -16.38 -8.50
N GLU A 162 -25.21 -16.50 -8.94
CA GLU A 162 -25.60 -16.43 -10.36
C GLU A 162 -25.89 -15.01 -10.85
N GLN A 163 -25.90 -14.03 -9.93
CA GLN A 163 -26.17 -12.63 -10.25
C GLN A 163 -24.86 -11.84 -10.36
N LYS A 164 -24.91 -10.66 -10.98
CA LYS A 164 -23.78 -9.74 -11.07
C LYS A 164 -24.24 -8.33 -10.78
N LEU A 165 -23.52 -7.66 -9.88
CA LEU A 165 -23.68 -6.25 -9.60
C LEU A 165 -22.79 -5.45 -10.55
N ASP A 166 -23.38 -4.88 -11.60
CA ASP A 166 -22.64 -4.06 -12.56
C ASP A 166 -22.33 -2.67 -11.98
N LEU A 167 -21.06 -2.27 -12.08
CA LEU A 167 -20.55 -0.99 -11.57
C LEU A 167 -20.35 0.04 -12.68
N VAL A 168 -20.26 -0.44 -13.93
CA VAL A 168 -20.15 0.37 -15.13
C VAL A 168 -21.41 0.11 -15.94
N VAL A 169 -22.45 0.92 -15.69
CA VAL A 169 -23.79 0.72 -16.28
C VAL A 169 -23.99 1.57 -17.54
N ASN A 170 -23.21 2.65 -17.73
CA ASN A 170 -23.28 3.52 -18.90
C ASN A 170 -21.95 4.25 -19.16
N PRO A 171 -21.49 4.42 -20.42
CA PRO A 171 -20.32 5.27 -20.74
C PRO A 171 -20.51 6.74 -20.35
N SER A 172 -21.76 7.16 -20.17
CA SER A 172 -22.19 8.50 -19.79
C SER A 172 -22.40 8.69 -18.28
N THR A 173 -22.32 7.62 -17.47
CA THR A 173 -22.43 7.71 -16.00
C THR A 173 -21.05 7.64 -15.35
N VAL A 174 -20.61 8.80 -14.83
CA VAL A 174 -19.61 9.18 -13.80
C VAL A 174 -18.54 8.17 -13.28
N PHE A 175 -18.74 6.85 -13.29
CA PHE A 175 -17.71 5.86 -12.96
C PHE A 175 -16.78 5.63 -14.17
N GLN A 176 -16.01 6.68 -14.51
CA GLN A 176 -14.87 6.59 -15.42
C GLN A 176 -13.82 5.61 -14.89
N GLU A 177 -12.90 5.19 -15.76
CA GLU A 177 -11.72 4.40 -15.42
C GLU A 177 -11.09 4.83 -14.09
N GLY A 178 -10.59 3.85 -13.33
CA GLY A 178 -10.06 4.09 -11.99
C GLY A 178 -11.15 4.41 -10.96
N ASN A 179 -12.23 3.63 -10.92
CA ASN A 179 -13.35 3.82 -9.99
C ASN A 179 -13.12 3.19 -8.61
N ILE A 180 -12.03 2.44 -8.42
CA ILE A 180 -11.60 1.90 -7.13
C ILE A 180 -10.13 2.24 -6.84
N VAL A 181 -9.77 2.29 -5.56
CA VAL A 181 -8.40 2.49 -5.09
C VAL A 181 -7.90 1.21 -4.42
N ILE A 182 -6.64 0.85 -4.67
CA ILE A 182 -5.95 -0.19 -3.89
C ILE A 182 -5.47 0.44 -2.59
N ASP A 183 -6.02 -0.01 -1.47
CA ASP A 183 -5.68 0.50 -0.14
C ASP A 183 -5.16 -0.61 0.76
N SER A 184 -4.06 -0.32 1.46
CA SER A 184 -3.45 -1.18 2.48
C SER A 184 -3.50 -0.55 3.87
N GLU A 185 -4.20 0.58 4.05
CA GLU A 185 -4.37 1.29 5.32
C GLU A 185 -5.57 0.77 6.11
N THR A 186 -6.48 0.04 5.48
CA THR A 186 -7.68 -0.49 6.12
C THR A 186 -7.78 -2.01 6.05
N THR A 187 -8.31 -2.63 7.12
CA THR A 187 -8.60 -4.07 7.17
C THR A 187 -9.77 -4.46 6.27
N TYR A 188 -10.73 -3.57 6.07
CA TYR A 188 -11.97 -3.82 5.34
C TYR A 188 -11.98 -3.10 4.00
N SER A 189 -12.68 -3.67 3.02
CA SER A 189 -13.03 -2.97 1.79
C SER A 189 -14.23 -2.06 2.03
N PHE A 190 -14.11 -0.78 1.68
CA PHE A 190 -15.19 0.18 1.82
C PHE A 190 -15.91 0.38 0.49
N LEU A 191 -17.25 0.38 0.55
CA LEU A 191 -18.11 0.63 -0.60
C LEU A 191 -19.03 1.82 -0.29
N PRO A 192 -19.40 2.63 -1.30
CA PRO A 192 -20.49 3.59 -1.15
C PRO A 192 -21.74 2.90 -0.63
N SER A 193 -22.48 3.53 0.28
CA SER A 193 -23.60 2.89 0.99
C SER A 193 -24.64 2.27 0.05
N LEU A 194 -24.94 2.92 -1.08
CA LEU A 194 -25.85 2.38 -2.10
C LEU A 194 -25.34 1.04 -2.65
N LEU A 195 -24.07 0.98 -3.00
CA LEU A 195 -23.44 -0.22 -3.55
C LEU A 195 -23.32 -1.33 -2.51
N TYR A 196 -22.97 -0.96 -1.28
CA TYR A 196 -22.92 -1.90 -0.16
C TYR A 196 -24.28 -2.57 0.06
N ASN A 197 -25.37 -1.80 0.10
CA ASN A 197 -26.71 -2.34 0.32
C ASN A 197 -27.14 -3.29 -0.81
N GLN A 198 -26.85 -2.93 -2.06
CA GLN A 198 -27.12 -3.80 -3.22
C GLN A 198 -26.34 -5.11 -3.13
N LEU A 199 -25.04 -5.02 -2.81
CA LEU A 199 -24.19 -6.20 -2.62
C LEU A 199 -24.69 -7.08 -1.47
N GLU A 200 -25.11 -6.48 -0.35
CA GLU A 200 -25.65 -7.19 0.79
C GLU A 200 -26.94 -7.95 0.44
N THR A 201 -27.88 -7.31 -0.26
CA THR A 201 -29.12 -7.96 -0.73
C THR A 201 -28.80 -9.17 -1.61
N LEU A 202 -27.96 -9.00 -2.62
CA LEU A 202 -27.56 -10.09 -3.51
C LEU A 202 -26.87 -11.23 -2.75
N ALA A 203 -26.01 -10.90 -1.78
CA ALA A 203 -25.32 -11.90 -0.97
C ALA A 203 -26.29 -12.70 -0.10
N ARG A 204 -27.30 -12.06 0.50
CA ARG A 204 -28.35 -12.74 1.28
C ARG A 204 -29.15 -13.71 0.41
N GLU A 205 -29.62 -13.24 -0.75
CA GLU A 205 -30.36 -14.07 -1.70
C GLU A 205 -29.56 -15.28 -2.20
N ALA A 206 -28.23 -15.14 -2.35
CA ALA A 206 -27.37 -16.22 -2.80
C ALA A 206 -27.11 -17.29 -1.73
N VAL A 207 -27.22 -16.96 -0.45
CA VAL A 207 -26.98 -17.88 0.69
C VAL A 207 -28.26 -18.61 1.10
N GLU A 208 -29.43 -18.03 0.84
CA GLU A 208 -30.74 -18.63 1.15
C GLU A 208 -31.20 -19.68 0.12
N LYS A 209 -30.43 -19.90 -0.96
CA LYS A 209 -30.66 -20.94 -1.98
C LYS A 209 -29.91 -22.22 -1.65
#